data_AF-A0AA39GY93-F1
#
_entry.id   AF-A0AA39GY93-F1
#
_cell.length_a   1.000
_cell.length_b   1.000
_cell.length_c   1.000
_cell.angle_alpha   90.00
_cell.angle_beta   90.00
_cell.angle_gamma   90.00
#
_symmetry.space_group_name_H-M   'P 1'
#
loop_
_entity.id
_entity.type
_entity.pdbx_description
1 polymer ?
#
loop_
_entity_poly.entity_id
_entity_poly.type
_entity_poly.pdbx_seq_one_letter_code
_entity_poly.pdbx_strand_id
1 'polypeptide(L)'
;MRAESAESLREVFQNRFRRITNRKNPLGKIFLLPYTYPGGQAYMQRKFLDAMAITSRDGAPSFFITFTGNSTWHEVLHERKHEKQSLTELYDKLDKLKNDLKGTR
;
A
#
# COMPACT_ATOMS: atom_id res chain seq x y z
N MET A 1 9.34 22.63 -6.52
CA MET A 1 8.49 22.25 -7.68
C MET A 1 7.10 21.68 -7.32
N ARG A 2 6.63 21.66 -6.04
CA ARG A 2 5.36 21.00 -5.66
C ARG A 2 4.21 21.92 -5.21
N ALA A 3 4.47 23.18 -4.87
CA ALA A 3 3.45 24.08 -4.33
C ALA A 3 2.59 24.73 -5.44
N GLU A 4 3.21 25.14 -6.54
CA GLU A 4 2.55 25.84 -7.65
C GLU A 4 1.48 25.00 -8.37
N SER A 5 1.65 23.67 -8.40
CA SER A 5 0.64 22.77 -8.99
C SER A 5 -0.60 22.61 -8.12
N ALA A 6 -0.47 22.68 -6.80
CA ALA A 6 -1.59 22.49 -5.87
C ALA A 6 -2.53 23.71 -5.84
N GLU A 7 -1.97 24.92 -5.91
CA GLU A 7 -2.76 26.16 -6.01
C GLU A 7 -3.50 26.25 -7.34
N SER A 8 -2.83 25.89 -8.45
CA SER A 8 -3.46 25.77 -9.76
C SER A 8 -4.63 24.77 -9.76
N LEU A 9 -4.43 23.60 -9.15
CA LEU A 9 -5.50 22.60 -9.02
C LEU A 9 -6.65 23.13 -8.16
N ARG A 10 -6.37 23.83 -7.06
CA ARG A 10 -7.39 24.42 -6.21
C ARG A 10 -8.27 25.39 -6.97
N GLU A 11 -7.68 26.25 -7.79
CA GLU A 11 -8.41 27.18 -8.62
C GLU A 11 -9.31 26.45 -9.65
N VAL A 12 -8.77 25.44 -10.33
CA VAL A 12 -9.52 24.62 -11.29
C VAL A 12 -10.72 23.94 -10.62
N PHE A 13 -10.51 23.31 -9.46
CA PHE A 13 -11.58 22.67 -8.71
C PHE A 13 -12.61 23.69 -8.21
N GLN A 14 -12.19 24.87 -7.76
CA GLN A 14 -13.09 25.91 -7.26
C GLN A 14 -13.96 26.49 -8.37
N ASN A 15 -13.40 26.68 -9.55
CA ASN A 15 -14.16 27.11 -10.72
C ASN A 15 -15.14 26.02 -11.18
N ARG A 16 -14.75 24.74 -11.13
CA ARG A 16 -15.66 23.63 -11.45
C ARG A 16 -16.80 23.52 -10.44
N PHE A 17 -16.51 23.60 -9.15
CA PHE A 17 -17.50 23.51 -8.07
C PHE A 17 -18.53 24.64 -8.14
N ARG A 18 -18.07 25.87 -8.40
CA ARG A 18 -18.92 27.05 -8.60
C ARG A 18 -19.91 26.86 -9.76
N ARG A 19 -19.45 26.27 -10.87
CA ARG A 19 -20.28 25.97 -12.04
C ARG A 19 -21.35 24.92 -11.76
N ILE A 20 -21.00 23.86 -11.02
CA ILE A 20 -21.92 22.73 -10.75
C ILE A 20 -22.97 23.09 -9.70
N THR A 21 -22.58 23.78 -8.64
CA THR A 21 -23.46 24.02 -7.48
C THR A 21 -24.18 25.36 -7.53
N ASN A 22 -23.79 26.27 -8.43
CA ASN A 22 -24.23 27.68 -8.45
C ASN A 22 -24.12 28.38 -7.07
N ARG A 23 -23.22 27.89 -6.21
CA ARG A 23 -22.93 28.44 -4.88
C ARG A 23 -21.50 28.97 -4.84
N LYS A 24 -21.30 30.05 -4.07
CA LYS A 24 -19.99 30.67 -3.82
C LYS A 24 -19.30 30.14 -2.55
N ASN A 25 -19.67 28.96 -2.07
CA ASN A 25 -19.04 28.40 -0.87
C ASN A 25 -17.56 28.09 -1.17
N PRO A 26 -16.62 28.48 -0.28
CA PRO A 26 -15.22 28.13 -0.44
C PRO A 26 -15.06 26.61 -0.36
N LEU A 27 -14.24 26.05 -1.26
CA LEU A 27 -13.86 24.65 -1.16
C LEU A 27 -13.05 24.44 0.12
N GLY A 28 -13.30 23.31 0.78
CA GLY A 28 -12.49 22.83 1.89
C GLY A 28 -11.05 22.51 1.47
N LYS A 29 -10.27 21.93 2.40
CA LYS A 29 -8.88 21.54 2.12
C LYS A 29 -8.84 20.45 1.04
N ILE A 30 -8.18 20.74 -0.07
CA ILE A 30 -7.93 19.78 -1.14
C ILE A 30 -6.61 19.07 -0.83
N PHE A 31 -6.60 17.75 -0.89
CA PHE A 31 -5.39 16.96 -0.79
C PHE A 31 -5.37 15.90 -1.88
N LEU A 32 -4.20 15.66 -2.47
CA LEU A 32 -3.99 14.49 -3.30
C LEU A 32 -3.80 13.27 -2.41
N LEU A 33 -4.49 12.17 -2.75
CA LEU A 33 -4.19 10.89 -2.13
C LEU A 33 -2.78 10.46 -2.54
N PRO A 34 -1.91 10.12 -1.58
CA PRO A 34 -0.57 9.63 -1.90
C PRO A 34 -0.62 8.26 -2.59
N TYR A 35 0.43 7.92 -3.33
CA TYR A 35 0.58 6.61 -3.99
C TYR A 35 0.53 5.42 -3.03
N THR A 36 0.74 5.65 -1.73
CA THR A 36 0.70 4.62 -0.68
C THR A 36 -0.72 4.30 -0.21
N TYR A 37 -1.72 5.10 -0.56
CA TYR A 37 -3.10 4.87 -0.16
C TYR A 37 -3.73 3.72 -0.97
N PRO A 38 -4.06 2.57 -0.35
CA PRO A 38 -4.62 1.43 -1.06
C PRO A 38 -5.95 1.77 -1.74
N GLY A 39 -6.14 1.31 -2.98
CA GLY A 39 -7.37 1.53 -3.75
C GLY A 39 -7.50 2.91 -4.39
N GLY A 40 -6.57 3.85 -4.12
CA GLY A 40 -6.53 5.12 -4.84
C GLY A 40 -6.11 4.94 -6.30
N GLN A 41 -6.54 5.86 -7.19
CA GLN A 41 -6.17 5.82 -8.61
C GLN A 41 -4.65 5.76 -8.82
N ALA A 42 -3.91 6.61 -8.08
CA ALA A 42 -2.47 6.67 -8.10
C ALA A 42 -1.81 5.34 -7.65
N TYR A 43 -2.36 4.71 -6.61
CA TYR A 43 -1.91 3.40 -6.13
C TYR A 43 -2.11 2.32 -7.19
N MET A 44 -3.30 2.25 -7.80
CA MET A 44 -3.61 1.27 -8.83
C MET A 44 -2.75 1.45 -10.09
N GLN A 45 -2.52 2.69 -10.52
CA GLN A 45 -1.60 3.00 -11.63
C GLN A 45 -0.17 2.54 -11.33
N ARG A 46 0.34 2.76 -10.12
CA ARG A 46 1.66 2.27 -9.73
C ARG A 46 1.72 0.75 -9.82
N LYS A 47 0.73 0.03 -9.26
CA LYS A 47 0.68 -1.44 -9.31
C LYS A 47 0.62 -1.98 -10.73
N PHE A 48 -0.10 -1.31 -11.61
CA PHE A 48 -0.12 -1.66 -13.03
C PHE A 48 1.26 -1.48 -13.68
N LEU A 49 1.92 -0.35 -13.45
CA LEU A 49 3.26 -0.11 -14.00
C LEU A 49 4.31 -1.10 -13.47
N ASP A 50 4.23 -1.46 -12.19
CA ASP A 50 5.10 -2.47 -11.60
C ASP A 50 4.87 -3.84 -12.27
N ALA A 51 3.61 -4.23 -12.49
CA ALA A 51 3.28 -5.46 -13.21
C ALA A 51 3.79 -5.44 -14.67
N MET A 52 3.63 -4.31 -15.37
CA MET A 52 4.17 -4.13 -16.72
C MET A 52 5.70 -4.26 -16.77
N ALA A 53 6.40 -3.75 -15.75
CA ALA A 53 7.86 -3.88 -15.66
C ALA A 53 8.28 -5.34 -15.50
N ILE A 54 7.56 -6.12 -14.69
CA ILE A 54 7.78 -7.57 -14.52
C ILE A 54 7.51 -8.29 -15.85
N THR A 55 6.35 -8.03 -16.48
CA THR A 55 5.99 -8.64 -17.77
C THR A 55 6.97 -8.29 -18.88
N SER A 56 7.51 -7.07 -18.88
CA SER A 56 8.53 -6.66 -19.86
C SER A 56 9.84 -7.42 -19.68
N ARG A 57 10.17 -7.85 -18.46
CA ARG A 57 11.40 -8.57 -18.15
C ARG A 57 11.24 -10.08 -18.35
N ASP A 58 10.16 -10.64 -17.81
CA ASP A 58 9.96 -12.09 -17.68
C ASP A 58 8.97 -12.66 -18.71
N GLY A 59 8.37 -11.80 -19.54
CA GLY A 59 7.40 -12.17 -20.57
C GLY A 59 5.95 -12.15 -20.09
N ALA A 60 5.03 -12.39 -21.04
CA ALA A 60 3.60 -12.43 -20.75
C ALA A 60 3.26 -13.64 -19.86
N PRO A 61 2.44 -13.47 -18.81
CA PRO A 61 2.02 -14.58 -17.96
C PRO A 61 1.13 -15.54 -18.74
N SER A 62 1.30 -16.85 -18.51
CA SER A 62 0.43 -17.88 -19.10
C SER A 62 -0.93 -17.98 -18.40
N PHE A 63 -1.00 -17.63 -17.12
CA PHE A 63 -2.22 -17.68 -16.32
C PHE A 63 -2.40 -16.39 -15.53
N PHE A 64 -3.64 -15.91 -15.45
CA PHE A 64 -4.03 -14.81 -14.59
C PHE A 64 -5.06 -15.32 -13.57
N ILE A 65 -4.63 -15.48 -12.31
CA ILE A 65 -5.49 -15.96 -11.23
C ILE A 65 -5.91 -14.76 -10.40
N THR A 66 -7.23 -14.54 -10.29
CA THR A 66 -7.80 -13.58 -9.34
C THR A 66 -8.49 -14.35 -8.23
N PHE A 67 -8.06 -14.12 -6.98
CA PHE A 67 -8.77 -14.60 -5.81
C PHE A 67 -9.32 -13.40 -5.05
N THR A 68 -10.52 -13.55 -4.51
CA THR A 68 -11.05 -12.63 -3.51
C THR A 68 -10.60 -13.12 -2.15
N GLY A 69 -10.06 -12.23 -1.33
CA GLY A 69 -9.56 -12.55 0.00
C GLY A 69 -10.15 -11.60 1.03
N ASN A 70 -10.63 -12.14 2.14
CA ASN A 70 -11.00 -11.34 3.30
C ASN A 70 -10.00 -11.58 4.44
N SER A 71 -9.41 -10.50 4.95
CA SER A 71 -8.45 -10.54 6.05
C SER A 71 -8.98 -11.12 7.37
N THR A 72 -10.31 -11.23 7.50
CA THR A 72 -10.99 -11.79 8.68
C THR A 72 -11.31 -13.28 8.54
N TRP A 73 -11.06 -13.90 7.39
CA TRP A 73 -11.31 -15.33 7.21
C TRP A 73 -10.41 -16.17 8.12
N HIS A 74 -10.96 -17.29 8.63
CA HIS A 74 -10.31 -18.07 9.67
C HIS A 74 -8.98 -18.66 9.19
N GLU A 75 -8.91 -19.07 7.93
CA GLU A 75 -7.72 -19.56 7.25
C GLU A 75 -6.62 -18.50 7.26
N VAL A 76 -6.96 -17.26 6.89
CA VAL A 76 -6.01 -16.13 6.87
C VAL A 76 -5.55 -15.77 8.29
N LEU A 77 -6.44 -15.84 9.28
CA LEU A 77 -6.10 -15.60 10.68
C LEU A 77 -5.19 -16.71 11.24
N HIS A 78 -5.43 -17.96 10.85
CA HIS A 78 -4.66 -19.12 11.29
C HIS A 78 -3.23 -19.06 10.74
N GLU A 79 -3.06 -18.83 9.43
CA GLU A 79 -1.74 -18.69 8.81
C GLU A 79 -0.93 -17.54 9.42
N ARG A 80 -1.58 -16.39 9.69
CA ARG A 80 -0.90 -15.25 10.34
C ARG A 80 -0.41 -15.58 11.74
N LYS A 81 -1.09 -16.47 12.47
CA LYS A 81 -0.64 -16.91 13.80
C LYS A 81 0.58 -17.83 13.68
N HIS A 82 0.59 -18.74 12.71
CA HIS A 82 1.74 -19.62 12.41
C HIS A 82 2.99 -18.83 12.04
N GLU A 83 2.86 -17.79 11.23
CA GLU A 83 3.99 -16.91 10.87
C GLU A 83 4.62 -16.24 12.11
N LYS A 84 3.78 -15.71 13.00
CA LYS A 84 4.26 -15.10 14.26
C LYS A 84 4.91 -16.13 15.17
N GLN A 85 4.34 -17.32 15.28
CA GLN A 85 4.91 -18.42 16.08
C GLN A 85 6.30 -18.81 15.58
N SER A 86 6.46 -19.01 14.27
CA SER A 86 7.75 -19.31 13.63
C SER A 86 8.82 -18.25 13.91
N LEU A 87 8.48 -16.96 13.78
CA LEU A 87 9.40 -15.87 14.09
C LEU A 87 9.81 -15.87 15.57
N THR A 88 8.86 -16.12 16.47
CA THR A 88 9.12 -16.15 17.91
C THR A 88 10.05 -17.31 18.28
N GLU A 89 9.85 -18.49 17.68
CA GLU A 89 10.73 -19.65 17.86
C GLU A 89 12.16 -19.40 17.35
N LEU A 90 12.31 -18.65 16.26
CA LEU A 90 13.63 -18.26 15.75
C LEU A 90 14.34 -17.29 16.69
N TYR A 91 13.63 -16.32 17.28
CA TYR A 91 14.20 -15.43 18.29
C TYR A 91 14.62 -16.19 19.55
N ASP A 92 13.79 -17.12 20.04
CA ASP A 92 14.12 -17.98 21.18
C ASP A 92 15.37 -18.84 20.91
N LYS A 93 15.49 -19.40 19.69
CA LYS A 93 16.69 -20.14 19.27
C LYS A 93 17.92 -19.25 19.21
N LEU A 94 17.77 -18.02 18.72
CA LEU A 94 18.87 -17.06 18.65
C LEU A 94 19.36 -16.64 20.05
N ASP A 95 18.43 -16.45 20.99
CA ASP A 95 18.77 -16.06 22.36
C ASP A 95 19.42 -17.21 23.13
N LYS A 96 19.00 -18.47 22.90
CA LYS A 96 19.72 -19.65 23.39
C LYS A 96 21.15 -19.70 22.87
N LEU A 97 21.35 -19.56 21.56
CA LEU A 97 22.68 -19.54 20.96
C LEU A 97 23.58 -18.43 21.51
N LYS A 98 23.03 -17.23 21.70
CA LYS A 98 23.78 -16.11 22.30
C LYS A 98 24.18 -16.40 23.75
N ASN A 99 23.32 -17.07 24.51
CA ASN A 99 23.62 -17.44 25.90
C ASN A 99 24.68 -18.55 25.97
N ASP A 100 24.61 -19.54 25.09
CA ASP A 100 25.61 -20.62 24.99
C ASP A 100 26.99 -20.06 24.60
N LEU A 101 27.03 -19.09 23.68
CA LEU A 101 28.26 -18.39 23.30
C LEU A 101 28.83 -17.51 24.43
N LYS A 102 27.98 -16.96 25.31
CA LYS A 102 28.41 -16.17 26.47
C LYS A 102 28.85 -17.04 27.65
N GLY A 103 28.36 -18.27 27.75
CA GLY A 103 28.70 -19.23 28.80
C GLY A 103 29.97 -20.07 28.57
N THR A 104 30.67 -19.86 27.45
CA THR A 104 31.90 -20.62 27.10
C THR A 104 33.18 -19.88 27.55
N ARG A 105 33.20 -19.39 28.80
CA ARG A 105 34.41 -18.90 29.47
C ARG A 105 34.49 -19.44 30.89
#